data_AF-A0A517N866-F1
#
_entry.id   AF-A0A517N866-F1
#
_cell.length_a   1.000
_cell.length_b   1.000
_cell.length_c   1.000
_cell.angle_alpha   90.00
_cell.angle_beta   90.00
_cell.angle_gamma   90.00
#
_symmetry.space_group_name_H-M   'P 1'
#
loop_
_entity.id
_entity.type
_entity.pdbx_description
1 polymer ?
#
loop_
_entity_poly.entity_id
_entity_poly.type
_entity_poly.pdbx_seq_one_letter_code
_entity_poly.pdbx_strand_id
1 'polypeptide(L)'
;MNDRPTFALKRFSIAALLFAIFCSAGAFLGFRYGMSKGVDAQVDQRLASLRSQVYPVSYRVADLTSVASQPGAADSVSAETLAGEIKSTVAQDRWDDNGGPCVIRAMKPTMIVVNGSAIDHDIVQAYLEGRRKAKADEPSVGSETSKKFLGDD
;
A
#
# COMPACT_ATOMS: atom_id res chain seq x y z
N MET A 1 -46.38 -28.91 -57.74
CA MET A 1 -45.71 -27.87 -58.52
C MET A 1 -44.92 -27.01 -57.55
N ASN A 2 -43.59 -27.16 -57.55
CA ASN A 2 -42.70 -26.47 -56.61
C ASN A 2 -41.97 -25.36 -57.37
N ASP A 3 -42.39 -24.11 -57.18
CA ASP A 3 -41.62 -22.95 -57.62
C ASP A 3 -40.48 -22.70 -56.63
N ARG A 4 -39.25 -22.92 -57.10
CA ARG A 4 -38.04 -22.48 -56.38
C ARG A 4 -37.71 -21.05 -56.84
N PRO A 5 -37.60 -20.06 -55.94
CA PRO A 5 -37.09 -18.76 -56.31
C PRO A 5 -35.61 -18.89 -56.67
N THR A 6 -35.29 -18.78 -57.96
CA THR A 6 -33.94 -18.56 -58.45
C THR A 6 -33.49 -17.18 -57.98
N PHE A 7 -32.64 -17.13 -56.95
CA PHE A 7 -31.98 -15.91 -56.52
C PHE A 7 -31.11 -15.37 -57.66
N ALA A 8 -31.64 -14.39 -58.38
CA ALA A 8 -30.93 -13.66 -59.41
C ALA A 8 -29.87 -12.75 -58.75
N LEU A 9 -28.69 -13.31 -58.48
CA LEU A 9 -27.45 -12.58 -58.18
C LEU A 9 -26.99 -11.82 -59.43
N LYS A 10 -27.73 -10.78 -59.84
CA LYS A 10 -27.30 -9.87 -60.90
C LYS A 10 -26.57 -8.68 -60.27
N ARG A 11 -25.24 -8.71 -60.41
CA ARG A 11 -24.35 -7.53 -60.44
C ARG A 11 -24.41 -6.64 -59.20
N PHE A 12 -23.94 -7.15 -58.07
CA PHE A 12 -23.45 -6.26 -57.02
C PHE A 12 -22.31 -5.43 -57.60
N SER A 13 -22.51 -4.12 -57.70
CA SER A 13 -21.51 -3.17 -58.17
C SER A 13 -20.25 -3.35 -57.34
N ILE A 14 -19.11 -3.57 -58.00
CA ILE A 14 -17.78 -3.73 -57.36
C ILE A 14 -17.52 -2.60 -56.35
N ALA A 15 -18.05 -1.40 -56.61
CA ALA A 15 -17.98 -0.26 -55.69
C ALA A 15 -18.63 -0.53 -54.32
N ALA A 16 -19.78 -1.22 -54.27
CA ALA A 16 -20.45 -1.56 -53.02
C ALA A 16 -19.66 -2.59 -52.20
N LEU A 17 -18.99 -3.52 -52.88
CA LEU A 17 -18.13 -4.52 -52.24
C LEU A 17 -16.86 -3.86 -51.67
N LEU A 18 -16.24 -2.94 -52.40
CA LEU A 18 -15.09 -2.17 -51.91
C LEU A 18 -15.47 -1.27 -50.74
N PHE A 19 -16.64 -0.62 -50.79
CA PHE A 19 -17.15 0.18 -49.69
C PHE A 19 -17.39 -0.67 -48.43
N ALA A 20 -18.00 -1.85 -48.57
CA ALA A 20 -18.21 -2.77 -47.46
C ALA A 20 -16.87 -3.25 -46.85
N ILE A 21 -15.88 -3.56 -47.68
CA ILE A 21 -14.53 -3.92 -47.21
C ILE A 21 -13.90 -2.76 -46.44
N PHE A 22 -13.95 -1.54 -46.97
CA PHE A 22 -13.39 -0.37 -46.29
C PHE A 22 -14.09 -0.07 -44.96
N CYS A 23 -15.42 -0.18 -44.91
CA CYS A 23 -16.19 -0.03 -43.67
C CYS A 23 -15.81 -1.08 -42.63
N SER A 24 -15.68 -2.34 -43.04
CA SER A 24 -15.25 -3.41 -42.13
C SER A 24 -13.82 -3.20 -41.63
N ALA A 25 -12.87 -2.83 -42.50
CA ALA A 25 -11.49 -2.55 -42.11
C ALA A 25 -11.38 -1.37 -41.13
N GLY A 26 -12.13 -0.29 -41.36
CA GLY A 26 -12.21 0.85 -40.44
C GLY A 26 -12.77 0.48 -39.07
N ALA A 27 -13.82 -0.35 -39.03
CA ALA A 27 -14.39 -0.84 -37.78
C ALA A 27 -13.40 -1.70 -36.98
N PHE A 28 -12.63 -2.57 -37.66
CA PHE A 28 -11.63 -3.41 -37.01
C PHE A 28 -10.44 -2.60 -36.44
N LEU A 29 -9.95 -1.59 -37.17
CA LEU A 29 -8.90 -0.70 -36.65
C LEU A 29 -9.38 0.10 -35.44
N GLY A 30 -10.60 0.67 -35.50
CA GLY A 30 -11.20 1.39 -34.39
C GLY A 30 -11.42 0.51 -33.16
N PHE A 31 -11.88 -0.73 -33.35
CA PHE A 31 -12.10 -1.69 -32.27
C PHE A 31 -10.79 -2.07 -31.55
N ARG A 32 -9.71 -2.34 -32.29
CA ARG A 32 -8.41 -2.66 -31.69
C ARG A 32 -7.81 -1.48 -30.91
N TYR A 33 -7.89 -0.27 -31.46
CA TYR A 33 -7.36 0.92 -30.80
C TYR A 33 -8.21 1.37 -29.59
N GLY A 34 -9.54 1.16 -29.66
CA GLY A 34 -10.45 1.42 -28.56
C GLY A 34 -10.23 0.48 -27.37
N MET A 35 -10.01 -0.81 -27.62
CA MET A 35 -9.77 -1.77 -26.55
C MET A 35 -8.44 -1.53 -25.81
N SER A 36 -7.35 -1.17 -26.50
CA SER A 36 -6.09 -0.89 -25.82
C SER A 36 -6.21 0.28 -24.84
N LYS A 37 -6.82 1.39 -25.26
CA LYS A 37 -7.02 2.56 -24.38
C LYS A 37 -8.01 2.29 -23.25
N GLY A 38 -9.05 1.49 -23.51
CA GLY A 38 -10.03 1.11 -22.50
C GLY A 38 -9.42 0.26 -21.38
N VAL A 39 -8.53 -0.68 -21.73
CA VAL A 39 -7.81 -1.51 -20.76
C VAL A 39 -6.87 -0.66 -19.91
N ASP A 40 -6.08 0.22 -20.51
CA ASP A 40 -5.15 1.08 -19.78
C ASP A 40 -5.89 1.98 -18.77
N ALA A 41 -6.96 2.63 -19.20
CA ALA A 41 -7.78 3.47 -18.32
C ALA A 41 -8.43 2.67 -17.17
N GLN A 42 -8.84 1.42 -17.44
CA GLN A 42 -9.41 0.54 -16.42
C GLN A 42 -8.36 0.07 -15.42
N VAL A 43 -7.12 -0.19 -15.87
CA VAL A 43 -6.00 -0.53 -15.00
C VAL A 43 -5.65 0.67 -14.10
N ASP A 44 -5.57 1.88 -14.66
CA ASP A 44 -5.30 3.09 -13.89
C ASP A 44 -6.37 3.35 -12.83
N GLN A 45 -7.65 3.19 -13.18
CA GLN A 45 -8.75 3.35 -12.24
C GLN A 45 -8.71 2.29 -11.13
N ARG A 46 -8.37 1.04 -11.46
CA ARG A 46 -8.19 -0.02 -10.45
C ARG A 46 -7.00 0.24 -9.55
N LEU A 47 -5.87 0.71 -10.10
CA LEU A 47 -4.69 1.08 -9.32
C LEU A 47 -4.99 2.27 -8.39
N ALA A 48 -5.72 3.28 -8.87
CA ALA A 48 -6.16 4.40 -8.04
C ALA A 48 -7.11 3.94 -6.92
N SER A 49 -8.02 3.02 -7.22
CA SER A 49 -8.91 2.42 -6.21
C SER A 49 -8.15 1.58 -5.19
N LEU A 50 -7.16 0.79 -5.62
CA LEU A 50 -6.33 -0.02 -4.73
C LEU A 50 -5.46 0.86 -3.83
N ARG A 51 -4.94 1.97 -4.37
CA ARG A 51 -4.15 2.95 -3.60
C ARG A 51 -4.98 3.71 -2.57
N SER A 52 -6.28 3.85 -2.77
CA SER A 52 -7.19 4.52 -1.82
C SER A 52 -7.88 3.55 -0.86
N GLN A 53 -7.72 2.24 -1.07
CA GLN A 53 -8.31 1.25 -0.19
C GLN A 53 -7.53 1.18 1.13
N VAL A 54 -8.24 1.49 2.22
CA VAL A 54 -7.71 1.40 3.58
C VAL A 54 -7.95 -0.02 4.09
N TYR A 55 -6.91 -0.65 4.64
CA TYR A 55 -6.99 -1.98 5.22
C TYR A 55 -6.18 -2.10 6.52
N PRO A 56 -6.62 -2.95 7.47
CA PRO A 56 -5.95 -3.11 8.75
C PRO A 56 -4.71 -4.01 8.64
N VAL A 57 -3.60 -3.57 9.22
CA VAL A 57 -2.34 -4.31 9.36
C VAL A 57 -1.89 -4.25 10.82
N SER A 58 -1.48 -5.39 11.36
CA SER A 58 -0.95 -5.50 12.72
C SER A 58 0.57 -5.51 12.73
N TYR A 59 1.16 -4.53 13.42
CA TYR A 59 2.59 -4.42 13.64
C TYR A 59 2.95 -4.94 15.03
N ARG A 60 3.89 -5.89 15.07
CA ARG A 60 4.53 -6.32 16.31
C ARG A 60 5.59 -5.30 16.71
N VAL A 61 5.47 -4.76 17.91
CA VAL A 61 6.35 -3.72 18.47
C VAL A 61 6.94 -4.14 19.81
N ALA A 62 6.87 -5.43 20.16
CA ALA A 62 7.40 -6.00 21.40
C ALA A 62 8.87 -5.64 21.65
N ASP A 63 9.64 -5.55 20.57
CA ASP A 63 11.05 -5.20 20.52
C ASP A 63 11.32 -3.71 20.79
N LEU A 64 10.33 -2.85 20.51
CA LEU A 64 10.41 -1.41 20.73
C LEU A 64 9.81 -0.97 22.07
N THR A 65 8.93 -1.79 22.65
CA THR A 65 8.27 -1.51 23.93
C THR A 65 9.04 -2.15 25.08
N SER A 66 9.40 -1.36 26.10
CA SER A 66 10.18 -1.81 27.28
C SER A 66 9.33 -2.44 28.39
N VAL A 67 8.08 -2.82 28.10
CA VAL A 67 7.13 -3.40 29.08
C VAL A 67 7.64 -4.69 29.75
N ALA A 68 8.64 -5.36 29.16
CA ALA A 68 9.26 -6.56 29.75
C ALA A 68 10.39 -6.29 30.77
N SER A 69 10.88 -5.04 30.90
CA SER A 69 12.05 -4.73 31.71
C SER A 69 11.74 -3.64 32.75
N GLN A 70 11.25 -4.09 33.91
CA GLN A 70 11.05 -3.35 35.16
C GLN A 70 9.83 -2.39 35.26
N PRO A 71 8.92 -2.62 36.23
CA PRO A 71 7.95 -1.60 36.64
C PRO A 71 8.69 -0.48 37.39
N GLY A 72 8.76 0.71 36.79
CA GLY A 72 9.33 1.91 37.42
C GLY A 72 10.44 2.64 36.65
N ALA A 73 10.85 2.15 35.47
CA ALA A 73 11.71 2.94 34.59
C ALA A 73 10.91 4.08 33.95
N ALA A 74 11.32 5.33 34.20
CA ALA A 74 10.64 6.53 33.72
C ALA A 74 10.57 6.65 32.18
N ASP A 75 11.32 5.81 31.45
CA ASP A 75 11.39 5.76 29.98
C ASP A 75 10.76 4.49 29.39
N SER A 76 9.69 3.96 29.99
CA SER A 76 8.96 2.84 29.43
C SER A 76 8.08 3.27 28.25
N VAL A 77 8.53 3.08 27.01
CA VAL A 77 7.72 3.38 25.81
C VAL A 77 6.65 2.30 25.68
N SER A 78 5.39 2.69 25.91
CA SER A 78 4.22 1.83 25.71
C SER A 78 3.82 1.77 24.23
N ALA A 79 3.04 0.76 23.84
CA ALA A 79 2.50 0.68 22.48
C ALA A 79 1.57 1.87 22.17
N GLU A 80 0.89 2.41 23.19
CA GLU A 80 0.06 3.60 23.13
C GLU A 80 0.90 4.86 22.87
N THR A 81 2.02 5.02 23.58
CA THR A 81 2.96 6.12 23.35
C THR A 81 3.51 6.07 21.93
N LEU A 82 3.95 4.89 21.48
CA LEU A 82 4.47 4.70 20.13
C LEU A 82 3.40 4.97 19.06
N ALA A 83 2.15 4.56 19.30
CA ALA A 83 1.04 4.89 18.41
C ALA A 83 0.80 6.40 18.34
N GLY A 84 0.87 7.12 19.47
CA GLY A 84 0.77 8.58 19.51
C GLY A 84 1.91 9.28 18.77
N GLU A 85 3.14 8.80 18.93
CA GLU A 85 4.30 9.32 18.20
C GLU A 85 4.15 9.11 16.69
N ILE A 86 3.71 7.93 16.26
CA ILE A 86 3.41 7.66 14.84
C ILE A 86 2.34 8.63 14.34
N LYS A 87 1.24 8.84 15.08
CA LYS A 87 0.20 9.82 14.72
C LYS A 87 0.74 11.24 14.52
N SER A 88 1.62 11.67 15.42
CA SER A 88 2.19 13.02 15.39
C SER A 88 3.29 13.23 14.34
N THR A 89 3.97 12.16 13.94
CA THR A 89 5.19 12.24 13.10
C THR A 89 4.92 11.80 11.66
N VAL A 90 4.07 10.81 11.47
CA VAL A 90 3.78 10.21 10.15
C VAL A 90 2.46 10.77 9.65
N ALA A 91 2.49 11.52 8.54
CA ALA A 91 1.30 11.94 7.78
C ALA A 91 0.11 12.36 8.66
N GLN A 92 0.33 13.37 9.51
CA GLN A 92 -0.59 13.78 10.57
C GLN A 92 -2.03 14.01 10.05
N ASP A 93 -2.17 14.60 8.88
CA ASP A 93 -3.43 14.89 8.19
C ASP A 93 -4.25 13.65 7.77
N ARG A 94 -3.63 12.46 7.77
CA ARG A 94 -4.28 11.23 7.33
C ARG A 94 -4.99 10.46 8.43
N TRP A 95 -4.74 10.79 9.69
CA TRP A 95 -5.36 10.11 10.84
C TRP A 95 -6.75 10.65 11.16
N ASP A 96 -7.62 9.77 11.66
CA ASP A 96 -9.00 10.04 12.09
C ASP A 96 -9.10 11.21 13.07
N ASP A 97 -8.12 11.35 13.96
CA ASP A 97 -8.01 12.47 14.91
C ASP A 97 -7.94 13.84 14.21
N ASN A 98 -7.48 13.90 12.96
CA ASN A 98 -7.40 15.10 12.12
C ASN A 98 -8.40 15.08 10.96
N GLY A 99 -9.41 14.20 11.01
CA GLY A 99 -10.44 14.05 9.97
C GLY A 99 -10.02 13.22 8.77
N GLY A 100 -8.89 12.51 8.86
CA GLY A 100 -8.38 11.63 7.82
C GLY A 100 -8.99 10.21 7.86
N PRO A 101 -8.80 9.41 6.79
CA PRO A 101 -9.43 8.09 6.67
C PRO A 101 -8.69 6.97 7.42
N CYS A 102 -7.51 7.25 8.01
CA CYS A 102 -6.66 6.24 8.62
C CYS A 102 -6.86 6.16 10.14
N VAL A 103 -6.76 4.97 10.70
CA VAL A 103 -6.91 4.74 12.15
C VAL A 103 -5.70 3.99 12.66
N ILE A 104 -5.16 4.38 13.81
CA ILE A 104 -4.11 3.63 14.50
C ILE A 104 -4.50 3.43 15.96
N ARG A 105 -4.37 2.18 16.42
CA ARG A 105 -4.80 1.75 17.75
C ARG A 105 -3.80 0.76 18.33
N ALA A 106 -3.37 0.98 19.56
CA ALA A 106 -2.68 -0.04 20.35
C ALA A 106 -3.69 -1.07 20.87
N MET A 107 -3.46 -2.35 20.60
CA MET A 107 -4.36 -3.44 21.00
C MET A 107 -3.83 -4.22 22.21
N LYS A 108 -2.51 -4.23 22.39
CA LYS A 108 -1.76 -4.94 23.43
C LYS A 108 -0.47 -4.15 23.69
N PRO A 109 0.21 -4.34 24.84
CA PRO A 109 1.48 -3.66 25.13
C PRO A 109 2.57 -3.90 24.09
N THR A 110 2.39 -4.85 23.17
CA THR A 110 3.37 -5.25 22.16
C THR A 110 2.84 -5.19 20.72
N MET A 111 1.64 -4.64 20.48
CA MET A 111 1.00 -4.67 19.17
C MET A 111 0.22 -3.39 18.86
N ILE A 112 0.46 -2.86 17.67
CA ILE A 112 -0.25 -1.72 17.10
C ILE A 112 -0.97 -2.19 15.84
N VAL A 113 -2.24 -1.80 15.70
CA VAL A 113 -3.03 -2.03 14.50
C VAL A 113 -3.21 -0.70 13.78
N VAL A 114 -2.84 -0.67 12.51
CA VAL A 114 -3.00 0.49 11.63
C VAL A 114 -3.99 0.11 10.55
N ASN A 115 -5.03 0.92 10.36
CA ASN A 115 -5.90 0.90 9.21
C ASN A 115 -5.48 2.06 8.31
N GLY A 116 -4.80 1.75 7.21
CA GLY A 116 -4.19 2.75 6.32
C GLY A 116 -4.20 2.28 4.87
N SER A 117 -3.85 3.18 3.95
CA SER A 117 -3.54 2.79 2.57
C SER A 117 -2.19 2.07 2.49
N ALA A 118 -1.88 1.46 1.34
CA ALA A 118 -0.56 0.84 1.12
C ALA A 118 0.60 1.81 1.38
N ILE A 119 0.45 3.09 1.00
CA ILE A 119 1.46 4.12 1.22
C ILE A 119 1.66 4.39 2.71
N ASP A 120 0.56 4.45 3.48
CA ASP A 120 0.65 4.70 4.92
C ASP A 120 1.35 3.55 5.64
N HIS A 121 1.07 2.31 5.22
CA HIS A 121 1.75 1.13 5.75
C HIS A 121 3.25 1.10 5.44
N ASP A 122 3.65 1.50 4.22
CA ASP A 122 5.06 1.61 3.84
C ASP A 122 5.80 2.63 4.73
N ILE A 123 5.18 3.80 4.98
CA ILE A 123 5.78 4.84 5.82
C ILE A 123 5.85 4.41 7.28
N VAL A 124 4.78 3.82 7.82
CA VAL A 124 4.77 3.30 9.20
C VAL A 124 5.83 2.20 9.35
N GLN A 125 5.96 1.30 8.37
CA GLN A 125 6.98 0.27 8.39
C GLN A 125 8.39 0.87 8.39
N ALA A 126 8.67 1.84 7.52
CA ALA A 126 9.96 2.52 7.47
C ALA A 126 10.28 3.23 8.80
N TYR A 127 9.28 3.87 9.41
CA TYR A 127 9.43 4.50 10.74
C TYR A 127 9.81 3.49 11.83
N LEU A 128 9.09 2.36 11.89
CA LEU A 128 9.37 1.30 12.87
C LEU A 128 10.75 0.66 12.66
N GLU A 129 11.14 0.41 11.41
CA GLU A 129 12.48 -0.10 11.07
C GLU A 129 13.59 0.90 11.44
N GLY A 130 13.37 2.20 11.22
CA GLY A 130 14.27 3.26 11.64
C GLY A 130 14.54 3.23 13.15
N ARG A 131 13.48 3.10 13.97
CA ARG A 131 13.65 2.97 15.43
C ARG A 131 14.37 1.68 15.84
N ARG A 132 14.10 0.57 15.16
CA ARG A 132 14.79 -0.70 15.44
C ARG A 132 16.30 -0.57 15.22
N LYS A 133 16.70 0.08 14.14
CA LYS A 133 18.12 0.36 13.84
C LYS A 133 18.73 1.30 14.89
N ALA A 134 18.05 2.39 15.22
CA ALA A 134 18.52 3.32 16.26
C ALA A 134 18.72 2.65 17.62
N LYS A 135 17.82 1.74 18.01
CA LYS A 135 17.97 0.94 19.24
C LYS A 135 19.10 -0.10 19.16
N ALA A 136 19.39 -0.63 17.99
CA ALA A 136 20.50 -1.57 17.79
C ALA A 136 21.86 -0.88 17.80
N ASP A 137 21.92 0.38 17.33
CA ASP A 137 23.13 1.18 17.24
C ASP A 137 23.45 1.95 18.54
N GLU A 138 22.59 1.92 19.56
CA GLU A 138 22.90 2.46 20.89
C GLU A 138 24.11 1.71 21.48
N PRO A 139 25.29 2.35 21.60
CA PRO A 139 26.46 1.70 22.17
C PRO A 139 26.17 1.43 23.65
N SER A 140 26.36 0.19 24.08
CA SER A 140 26.32 -0.22 25.48
C SER A 140 27.48 0.41 26.27
N VAL A 141 27.39 1.72 26.54
CA VAL A 141 28.33 2.45 27.40
C VAL A 141 27.99 2.08 28.84
N GLY A 142 28.55 0.99 29.35
CA GLY A 142 28.25 0.61 30.74
C GLY A 142 28.80 -0.70 31.29
N SER A 143 29.91 -1.27 30.81
CA SER A 143 30.46 -2.48 31.48
C SER A 143 31.98 -2.65 31.58
N GLU A 144 32.82 -1.63 31.32
CA GLU A 144 34.29 -1.82 31.32
C GLU A 144 35.15 -0.97 32.28
N THR A 145 34.58 -0.19 33.22
CA THR A 145 35.41 0.69 34.09
C THR A 145 35.51 0.27 35.56
N SER A 146 35.41 -1.02 35.90
CA SER A 146 35.47 -1.46 37.32
C SER A 146 36.40 -2.63 37.64
N LYS A 147 37.47 -2.82 36.84
CA LYS A 147 38.48 -3.87 37.13
C LYS A 147 39.93 -3.41 37.23
N LYS A 148 40.21 -2.10 37.23
CA LYS A 148 41.60 -1.59 37.18
C LYS A 148 42.07 -0.74 38.36
N PHE A 149 41.32 -0.68 39.46
CA PHE A 149 41.73 0.02 40.66
C PHE A 149 41.52 -0.86 41.90
N LEU A 150 42.31 -1.92 42.03
CA LEU A 150 42.71 -2.48 43.34
C LEU A 150 43.92 -3.41 43.13
N GLY A 151 45.07 -3.02 43.67
CA GLY A 151 46.38 -3.69 43.57
C GLY A 151 47.41 -2.72 42.95
N ASP A 152 48.46 -2.25 43.63
CA ASP A 152 49.12 -2.72 44.84
C ASP A 152 49.73 -1.53 45.61
N ASP A 153 49.74 -1.67 46.93
CA ASP A 153 50.65 -0.99 47.88
C ASP A 153 52.05 -1.61 47.82
#